data_AF-A0A4C1U8C6-F1
#
_entry.id   AF-A0A4C1U8C6-F1
#
_cell.length_a   1.000
_cell.length_b   1.000
_cell.length_c   1.000
_cell.angle_alpha   90.00
_cell.angle_beta   90.00
_cell.angle_gamma   90.00
#
_symmetry.space_group_name_H-M   'P 1'
#
loop_
_entity.id
_entity.type
_entity.pdbx_description
1 polymer ?
#
loop_
_entity_poly.entity_id
_entity_poly.type
_entity_poly.pdbx_seq_one_letter_code
_entity_poly.pdbx_strand_id
1 'polypeptide(L)'
;MLTHNAHTQVHRVEEEVRQKVSFGPKDGLESITLDDVKVLVKNLKIGKALGLDGISNKANKCFSSVLLTLMVAIFNACLKKCYFSNVWNEAVVIVIPKPGKPRDLFDSYRPIKLLSSRAKLRLSDRLIQKSVIIDEQFGFRPLQSCPRQSHQLVEHILEGFKHKHKTVAVFFDIAMAFDMVAHAGLIYKLYNLEEKVNQSTFNGLTPGALSAHRCHLEVPTRVKACRDSLRRSDLSRSPVRESRDDGI
;
A
#
# COMPACT_ATOMS: atom_id res chain seq x y z
N MET A 1 16.88 7.52 31.64
CA MET A 1 16.14 6.33 32.13
C MET A 1 15.03 5.87 31.17
N LEU A 2 14.40 6.73 30.36
CA LEU A 2 13.35 6.36 29.38
C LEU A 2 13.88 5.60 28.14
N THR A 3 15.11 5.86 27.71
CA THR A 3 15.70 5.27 26.49
C THR A 3 16.06 3.79 26.64
N HIS A 4 16.48 3.36 27.83
CA HIS A 4 16.87 1.97 28.06
C HIS A 4 15.68 1.01 27.95
N ASN A 5 14.50 1.45 28.42
CA ASN A 5 13.27 0.65 28.37
C ASN A 5 12.72 0.54 26.94
N ALA A 6 12.81 1.61 26.14
CA ALA A 6 12.38 1.60 24.74
C ALA A 6 13.22 0.65 23.86
N HIS A 7 14.54 0.62 24.04
CA HIS A 7 15.42 -0.31 23.32
C HIS A 7 15.12 -1.78 23.66
N THR A 8 14.85 -2.08 24.93
CA THR A 8 14.46 -3.44 25.36
C THR A 8 13.13 -3.88 24.74
N GLN A 9 12.17 -2.96 24.59
CA GLN A 9 10.89 -3.24 23.93
C GLN A 9 11.04 -3.50 22.43
N VAL A 10 11.86 -2.71 21.73
CA VAL A 10 12.12 -2.91 20.29
C VAL A 10 12.77 -4.27 20.04
N HIS A 11 13.81 -4.61 20.81
CA HIS A 11 14.49 -5.91 20.69
C HIS A 11 13.54 -7.09 20.97
N ARG A 12 12.61 -6.94 21.94
CA ARG A 12 11.58 -7.96 22.21
C ARG A 12 10.64 -8.14 21.02
N VAL A 13 10.19 -7.05 20.39
CA VAL A 13 9.32 -7.11 19.21
C VAL A 13 10.04 -7.77 18.02
N GLU A 14 11.31 -7.44 17.79
CA GLU A 14 12.09 -8.05 16.72
C GLU A 14 12.26 -9.57 16.92
N GLU A 15 12.48 -10.01 18.15
CA GLU A 15 12.63 -11.43 18.46
C GLU A 15 11.30 -12.19 18.36
N GLU A 16 10.19 -11.61 18.86
CA GLU A 16 8.85 -12.18 18.68
C GLU A 16 8.48 -12.30 17.19
N VAL A 17 8.82 -11.30 16.37
CA VAL A 17 8.63 -11.37 14.91
C VAL A 17 9.50 -12.45 14.29
N ARG A 18 10.78 -12.56 14.66
CA ARG A 18 11.69 -13.60 14.17
C ARG A 18 11.12 -14.99 14.46
N GLN A 19 10.61 -15.21 15.68
CA GLN A 19 9.97 -16.46 16.07
C GLN A 19 8.68 -16.70 15.26
N LYS A 20 7.75 -15.75 15.18
CA LYS A 20 6.49 -15.90 14.42
C LYS A 20 6.72 -16.17 12.92
N VAL A 21 7.70 -15.49 12.31
CA VAL A 21 8.09 -15.72 10.91
C VAL A 21 8.71 -17.10 10.71
N SER A 22 9.41 -17.63 11.73
CA SER A 22 10.05 -18.95 11.66
C SER A 22 9.08 -20.14 11.57
N PHE A 23 7.82 -19.97 12.01
CA PHE A 23 6.81 -21.03 12.00
C PHE A 23 6.16 -21.29 10.62
N GLY A 24 6.59 -20.59 9.56
CA GLY A 24 6.05 -20.77 8.22
C GLY A 24 4.62 -20.22 8.05
N PRO A 25 4.10 -20.14 6.82
CA PRO A 25 2.71 -19.74 6.60
C PRO A 25 1.76 -20.79 7.22
N LYS A 26 0.76 -20.33 7.97
CA LYS A 26 -0.38 -21.19 8.35
C LYS A 26 -1.12 -21.57 7.06
N ASP A 27 -1.51 -22.84 6.90
CA ASP A 27 -2.16 -23.43 5.72
C ASP A 27 -3.56 -22.84 5.36
N GLY A 28 -3.91 -21.63 5.83
CA GLY A 28 -5.20 -20.98 5.66
C GLY A 28 -5.25 -19.82 4.66
N LEU A 29 -4.26 -19.68 3.76
CA LEU A 29 -4.35 -18.68 2.69
C LEU A 29 -5.30 -19.18 1.60
N GLU A 30 -6.46 -18.54 1.49
CA GLU A 30 -7.42 -18.77 0.42
C GLU A 30 -6.74 -18.62 -0.95
N SER A 31 -6.93 -19.64 -1.81
CA SER A 31 -6.36 -19.64 -3.15
C SER A 31 -6.98 -18.54 -4.01
N ILE A 32 -6.16 -17.86 -4.79
CA ILE A 32 -6.62 -16.89 -5.78
C ILE A 32 -7.34 -17.65 -6.90
N THR A 33 -8.56 -17.21 -7.24
CA THR A 33 -9.34 -17.80 -8.32
C THR A 33 -9.16 -17.04 -9.63
N LEU A 34 -9.59 -17.66 -10.73
CA LEU A 34 -9.59 -17.00 -12.04
C LEU A 34 -10.53 -15.79 -12.07
N ASP A 35 -11.66 -15.84 -11.37
CA ASP A 35 -12.62 -14.75 -11.38
C ASP A 35 -12.12 -13.53 -10.59
N ASP A 36 -11.38 -13.74 -9.49
CA ASP A 36 -10.66 -12.67 -8.78
C ASP A 36 -9.74 -11.90 -9.74
N VAL A 37 -8.90 -12.64 -10.47
CA VAL A 37 -7.95 -12.06 -11.42
C VAL A 37 -8.66 -11.36 -12.58
N LYS A 38 -9.77 -11.91 -13.10
CA LYS A 38 -10.57 -11.24 -14.14
C LYS A 38 -11.15 -9.92 -13.64
N VAL A 39 -11.73 -9.89 -12.44
CA VAL A 39 -12.29 -8.68 -11.84
C VAL A 39 -11.20 -7.63 -11.66
N LEU A 40 -10.06 -8.03 -11.11
CA LEU A 40 -8.89 -7.17 -10.97
C LEU A 40 -8.42 -6.57 -12.29
N VAL A 41 -8.22 -7.41 -13.31
CA VAL A 41 -7.76 -6.99 -14.64
C VAL A 41 -8.78 -6.05 -15.30
N LYS A 42 -10.08 -6.34 -15.18
CA LYS A 42 -11.16 -5.48 -15.69
C LYS A 42 -11.12 -4.09 -15.04
N ASN A 43 -10.83 -4.03 -13.74
CA ASN A 43 -10.78 -2.79 -12.96
C ASN A 43 -9.48 -1.99 -13.15
N LEU A 44 -8.49 -2.51 -13.89
CA LEU A 44 -7.27 -1.77 -14.19
C LEU A 44 -7.56 -0.48 -14.97
N LYS A 45 -7.08 0.65 -14.46
CA LYS A 45 -7.14 1.93 -15.16
C LYS A 45 -6.15 1.94 -16.33
N ILE A 46 -6.62 2.30 -17.53
CA ILE A 46 -5.77 2.47 -18.71
C ILE A 46 -4.99 3.80 -18.59
N GLY A 47 -3.84 3.91 -19.27
CA GLY A 47 -3.01 5.13 -19.24
C GLY A 47 -2.13 5.28 -17.99
N LYS A 48 -1.99 4.21 -17.20
CA LYS A 48 -1.02 4.17 -16.09
C LYS A 48 0.40 3.94 -16.61
N ALA A 49 1.37 4.51 -15.90
CA ALA A 49 2.79 4.32 -16.20
C ALA A 49 3.17 2.84 -16.17
N LEU A 50 4.05 2.44 -17.09
CA LEU A 50 4.53 1.07 -17.23
C LEU A 50 5.53 0.75 -16.12
N GLY A 51 5.59 -0.52 -15.71
CA GLY A 51 6.69 -1.03 -14.91
C GLY A 51 7.92 -1.33 -15.78
N LEU A 52 8.99 -1.82 -15.13
CA LEU A 52 10.21 -2.28 -15.81
C LEU A 52 9.96 -3.45 -16.79
N ASP A 53 8.84 -4.14 -16.61
CA ASP A 53 8.41 -5.26 -17.45
C ASP A 53 7.81 -4.83 -18.79
N GLY A 54 7.58 -3.53 -19.02
CA GLY A 54 7.06 -3.01 -20.29
C GLY A 54 5.61 -3.37 -20.59
N ILE A 55 4.89 -4.00 -19.66
CA ILE A 55 3.52 -4.48 -19.88
C ILE A 55 2.53 -3.44 -19.35
N SER A 56 1.74 -2.86 -20.25
CA SER A 56 0.73 -1.86 -19.91
C SER A 56 -0.55 -2.49 -19.34
N ASN A 57 -1.35 -1.70 -18.62
CA ASN A 57 -2.68 -2.13 -18.19
C ASN A 57 -3.61 -2.45 -19.38
N LYS A 58 -3.39 -1.80 -20.53
CA LYS A 58 -4.12 -2.12 -21.77
C LYS A 58 -3.79 -3.54 -22.25
N ALA A 59 -2.51 -3.91 -22.22
CA ALA A 59 -2.08 -5.27 -22.58
C ALA A 59 -2.69 -6.31 -21.64
N ASN A 60 -2.65 -6.10 -20.31
CA ASN A 60 -3.27 -7.02 -19.35
C ASN A 60 -4.76 -7.25 -19.61
N LYS A 61 -5.49 -6.22 -20.04
CA LYS A 61 -6.91 -6.33 -20.41
C LYS A 61 -7.18 -7.14 -21.68
N CYS A 62 -6.17 -7.29 -22.55
CA CYS A 62 -6.26 -8.07 -23.79
C CYS A 62 -5.77 -9.52 -23.60
N PHE A 63 -5.42 -9.93 -22.38
CA PHE A 63 -4.95 -11.29 -22.14
C PHE A 63 -6.06 -12.31 -22.37
N SER A 64 -5.71 -13.41 -23.03
CA SER A 64 -6.61 -14.55 -23.20
C SER A 64 -6.88 -15.24 -21.87
N SER A 65 -7.95 -16.04 -21.82
CA SER A 65 -8.28 -16.87 -20.65
C SER A 65 -7.10 -17.76 -20.23
N VAL A 66 -6.38 -18.33 -21.20
CA VAL A 66 -5.19 -19.16 -20.97
C VAL A 66 -4.11 -18.41 -20.20
N LEU A 67 -3.83 -17.16 -20.59
CA LEU A 67 -2.81 -16.34 -19.95
C LEU A 67 -3.24 -15.90 -18.54
N LEU A 68 -4.52 -15.63 -18.33
CA LEU A 68 -5.06 -15.34 -16.99
C LEU A 68 -4.97 -16.57 -16.07
N THR A 69 -5.25 -17.78 -16.58
CA THR A 69 -5.10 -19.02 -15.82
C THR A 69 -3.63 -19.26 -15.44
N LEU A 70 -2.69 -18.97 -16.33
CA LEU A 70 -1.26 -19.03 -16.01
C LEU A 70 -0.89 -18.03 -14.91
N MET A 71 -1.42 -16.80 -14.96
CA MET A 71 -1.20 -15.81 -13.90
C MET A 71 -1.71 -16.29 -12.53
N VAL A 72 -2.90 -16.91 -12.49
CA VAL A 72 -3.46 -17.50 -11.27
C VAL A 72 -2.53 -18.59 -10.72
N ALA A 73 -2.05 -19.49 -11.58
CA ALA A 73 -1.12 -20.54 -11.17
C ALA A 73 0.17 -19.97 -10.58
N ILE A 74 0.73 -18.92 -11.19
CA ILE A 74 1.93 -18.23 -10.68
C ILE A 74 1.63 -17.57 -9.33
N PHE A 75 0.51 -16.87 -9.18
CA PHE A 75 0.16 -16.21 -7.92
C PHE A 75 -0.04 -17.22 -6.79
N ASN A 76 -0.74 -18.32 -7.04
CA ASN A 76 -0.94 -19.40 -6.06
C ASN A 76 0.37 -20.11 -5.72
N ALA A 77 1.25 -20.36 -6.69
CA ALA A 77 2.57 -20.90 -6.43
C ALA A 77 3.42 -19.96 -5.56
N CYS A 78 3.36 -18.65 -5.82
CA CYS A 78 4.01 -17.64 -5.00
C CYS A 78 3.47 -17.61 -3.57
N LEU A 79 2.15 -17.72 -3.37
CA LEU A 79 1.54 -17.80 -2.05
C LEU A 79 1.96 -19.07 -1.30
N LYS A 80 1.84 -20.23 -1.94
CA LYS A 80 2.22 -21.52 -1.34
C LYS A 80 3.69 -21.59 -0.93
N LYS A 81 4.57 -20.95 -1.71
CA LYS A 81 6.02 -20.91 -1.45
C LYS A 81 6.45 -19.72 -0.60
N CYS A 82 5.54 -18.84 -0.15
CA CYS A 82 5.86 -17.56 0.48
C CYS A 82 6.91 -16.75 -0.30
N TYR A 83 6.87 -16.84 -1.62
CA TYR A 83 7.86 -16.26 -2.50
C TYR A 83 7.30 -15.04 -3.23
N PHE A 84 8.07 -13.96 -3.26
CA PHE A 84 7.79 -12.80 -4.06
C PHE A 84 8.89 -12.66 -5.11
N SER A 85 8.50 -12.73 -6.39
CA SER A 85 9.47 -12.67 -7.48
C SER A 85 10.28 -11.38 -7.44
N ASN A 86 11.60 -11.49 -7.53
CA ASN A 86 12.50 -10.33 -7.56
C ASN A 86 12.13 -9.33 -8.67
N VAL A 87 11.69 -9.83 -9.83
CA VAL A 87 11.26 -9.00 -10.97
C VAL A 87 10.04 -8.14 -10.62
N TRP A 88 9.18 -8.61 -9.71
CA TRP A 88 8.03 -7.84 -9.23
C TRP A 88 8.41 -6.85 -8.13
N ASN A 89 9.58 -7.02 -7.50
CA ASN A 89 10.11 -6.13 -6.47
C ASN A 89 10.97 -5.01 -7.05
N GLU A 90 11.46 -5.16 -8.29
CA GLU A 90 12.13 -4.07 -9.00
C GLU A 90 11.12 -2.99 -9.42
N ALA A 91 11.48 -1.74 -9.18
CA ALA A 91 10.65 -0.57 -9.50
C ALA A 91 11.48 0.55 -10.12
N VAL A 92 10.86 1.31 -11.04
CA VAL A 92 11.41 2.58 -11.50
C VAL A 92 11.13 3.64 -10.44
N VAL A 93 12.16 4.34 -9.96
CA VAL A 93 11.97 5.49 -9.08
C VAL A 93 11.90 6.75 -9.92
N ILE A 94 10.77 7.45 -9.84
CA ILE A 94 10.57 8.77 -10.45
C ILE A 94 10.44 9.79 -9.32
N VAL A 95 11.10 10.94 -9.45
CA VAL A 95 11.01 12.04 -8.49
C VAL A 95 10.03 13.10 -8.99
N ILE A 96 9.04 13.46 -8.17
CA ILE A 96 8.08 14.53 -8.48
C ILE A 96 8.33 15.72 -7.54
N PRO A 97 8.54 16.94 -8.06
CA PRO A 97 8.73 18.12 -7.22
C PRO A 97 7.44 18.48 -6.46
N LYS A 98 7.58 18.87 -5.20
CA LYS A 98 6.51 19.43 -4.38
C LYS A 98 6.17 20.84 -4.90
N PRO A 99 4.88 21.19 -5.06
CA PRO A 99 4.49 22.54 -5.46
C PRO A 99 5.04 23.58 -4.48
N GLY A 100 5.55 24.70 -4.99
CA GLY A 100 6.00 25.84 -4.18
C GLY A 100 7.28 25.62 -3.37
N LYS A 101 8.00 24.49 -3.55
CA LYS A 101 9.27 24.22 -2.86
C LYS A 101 10.48 24.44 -3.79
N PRO A 102 11.65 24.84 -3.24
CA PRO A 102 12.84 25.15 -4.04
C PRO A 102 13.45 23.86 -4.61
N ARG A 103 13.95 23.89 -5.86
CA ARG A 103 14.30 22.67 -6.63
C ARG A 103 15.70 22.11 -6.35
N ASP A 104 16.49 22.83 -5.57
CA ASP A 104 17.84 22.49 -5.14
C ASP A 104 17.87 21.53 -3.94
N LEU A 105 16.79 21.48 -3.15
CA LEU A 105 16.70 20.61 -1.97
C LEU A 105 16.11 19.23 -2.29
N PHE A 106 16.74 18.17 -1.79
CA PHE A 106 16.24 16.80 -1.92
C PHE A 106 14.82 16.63 -1.32
N ASP A 107 14.57 17.26 -0.18
CA ASP A 107 13.29 17.22 0.53
C ASP A 107 12.13 17.88 -0.23
N SER A 108 12.45 18.64 -1.29
CA SER A 108 11.46 19.22 -2.19
C SER A 108 10.89 18.20 -3.16
N TYR A 109 11.38 16.97 -3.21
CA TYR A 109 10.89 15.93 -4.11
C TYR A 109 10.10 14.86 -3.36
N ARG A 110 9.23 14.16 -4.10
CA ARG A 110 8.53 12.96 -3.67
C ARG A 110 9.00 11.80 -4.55
N PRO A 111 9.74 10.81 -4.01
CA PRO A 111 10.08 9.63 -4.76
C PRO A 111 8.84 8.74 -4.93
N ILE A 112 8.57 8.32 -6.17
CA ILE A 112 7.49 7.39 -6.52
C ILE A 112 8.10 6.14 -7.11
N LYS A 113 7.81 5.00 -6.48
CA LYS A 113 8.19 3.66 -6.98
C LYS A 113 7.11 3.14 -7.93
N LEU A 114 7.44 3.05 -9.22
CA LEU A 114 6.60 2.41 -10.23
C LEU A 114 6.87 0.91 -10.29
N LEU A 115 6.09 0.15 -9.53
CA LEU A 115 6.03 -1.31 -9.62
C LEU A 115 5.26 -1.77 -10.86
N SER A 116 5.59 -2.97 -11.35
CA SER A 116 4.86 -3.65 -12.42
C SER A 116 3.36 -3.78 -12.10
N SER A 117 2.52 -3.79 -13.13
CA SER A 117 1.08 -3.97 -12.96
C SER A 117 0.76 -5.30 -12.28
N ARG A 118 1.52 -6.36 -12.59
CA ARG A 118 1.37 -7.70 -12.00
C ARG A 118 1.68 -7.72 -10.51
N ALA A 119 2.72 -7.01 -10.07
CA ALA A 119 3.02 -6.86 -8.64
C ALA A 119 1.86 -6.19 -7.88
N LYS A 120 1.28 -5.15 -8.49
CA LYS A 120 0.15 -4.41 -7.90
C LYS A 120 -1.13 -5.25 -7.84
N LEU A 121 -1.43 -6.00 -8.90
CA LEU A 121 -2.59 -6.91 -8.96
C LEU A 121 -2.56 -7.94 -7.82
N ARG A 122 -1.39 -8.50 -7.51
CA ARG A 122 -1.24 -9.45 -6.41
C ARG A 122 -1.53 -8.83 -5.03
N LEU A 123 -1.20 -7.55 -4.85
CA LEU A 123 -1.28 -6.87 -3.55
C LEU A 123 -2.66 -6.27 -3.24
N SER A 124 -3.48 -5.98 -4.25
CA SER A 124 -4.68 -5.15 -4.09
C SER A 124 -5.86 -5.83 -3.37
N ASP A 125 -6.07 -7.14 -3.54
CA ASP A 125 -7.31 -7.77 -3.04
C ASP A 125 -7.25 -8.21 -1.58
N ARG A 126 -6.07 -8.64 -1.10
CA ARG A 126 -5.95 -9.33 0.19
C ARG A 126 -5.82 -8.40 1.39
N LEU A 127 -5.50 -7.12 1.18
CA LEU A 127 -5.29 -6.14 2.26
C LEU A 127 -6.54 -5.31 2.59
N ILE A 128 -7.46 -5.14 1.63
CA ILE A 128 -8.61 -4.23 1.80
C ILE A 128 -9.81 -4.93 2.46
N GLN A 129 -9.90 -6.27 2.37
CA GLN A 129 -11.05 -7.03 2.86
C GLN A 129 -11.04 -7.33 4.37
N LYS A 130 -9.91 -7.19 5.06
CA LYS A 130 -9.88 -7.42 6.52
C LYS A 130 -10.26 -6.12 7.21
N SER A 131 -11.31 -6.13 8.04
CA SER A 131 -11.86 -5.02 8.85
C SER A 131 -10.92 -4.53 9.98
N VAL A 132 -9.65 -4.39 9.64
CA VAL A 132 -8.54 -4.06 10.53
C VAL A 132 -8.40 -2.54 10.72
N ILE A 133 -8.96 -1.77 9.79
CA ILE A 133 -8.84 -0.32 9.75
C ILE A 133 -10.00 0.29 10.55
N ILE A 134 -9.69 1.27 11.42
CA ILE A 134 -10.68 2.02 12.20
C ILE A 134 -11.58 2.88 11.32
N ASP A 135 -12.79 3.18 11.78
CA ASP A 135 -13.81 3.85 10.98
C ASP A 135 -13.51 5.33 10.74
N GLU A 136 -12.73 5.93 11.62
CA GLU A 136 -12.25 7.31 11.52
C GLU A 136 -11.10 7.47 10.51
N GLN A 137 -10.59 6.38 9.92
CA GLN A 137 -9.58 6.47 8.86
C GLN A 137 -10.26 6.71 7.50
N PHE A 138 -10.17 7.94 7.00
CA PHE A 138 -10.72 8.30 5.69
C PHE A 138 -9.73 8.08 4.55
N GLY A 139 -8.43 8.24 4.84
CA GLY A 139 -7.37 8.04 3.86
C GLY A 139 -7.26 6.57 3.43
N PHE A 140 -7.12 6.36 2.12
CA PHE A 140 -6.88 5.04 1.51
C PHE A 140 -7.99 3.99 1.77
N ARG A 141 -9.20 4.41 2.18
CA ARG A 141 -10.38 3.53 2.27
C ARG A 141 -11.34 3.75 1.10
N PRO A 142 -11.93 2.68 0.54
CA PRO A 142 -13.02 2.82 -0.42
C PRO A 142 -14.17 3.61 0.19
N LEU A 143 -14.86 4.42 -0.63
CA LEU A 143 -16.06 5.19 -0.25
C LEU A 143 -15.84 6.25 0.85
N GLN A 144 -14.58 6.50 1.24
CA GLN A 144 -14.19 7.59 2.13
C GLN A 144 -13.41 8.66 1.36
N SER A 145 -13.60 9.92 1.74
CA SER A 145 -13.02 11.07 1.04
C SER A 145 -12.64 12.18 2.01
N CYS A 146 -11.68 13.03 1.62
CA CYS A 146 -11.27 14.17 2.46
C CYS A 146 -12.44 15.11 2.80
N PRO A 147 -13.35 15.47 1.87
CA PRO A 147 -14.52 16.28 2.22
C PRO A 147 -15.40 15.65 3.30
N ARG A 148 -15.58 14.33 3.28
CA ARG A 148 -16.37 13.62 4.29
C ARG A 148 -15.72 13.71 5.67
N GLN A 149 -14.40 13.58 5.74
CA GLN A 149 -13.65 13.77 6.99
C GLN A 149 -13.81 15.19 7.53
N SER A 150 -13.68 16.19 6.67
CA SER A 150 -13.87 17.59 7.05
C SER A 150 -15.28 17.86 7.57
N HIS A 151 -16.29 17.25 6.94
CA HIS A 151 -17.68 17.39 7.38
C HIS A 151 -17.89 16.83 8.79
N GLN A 152 -17.40 15.63 9.08
CA GLN A 152 -17.50 15.03 10.41
C GLN A 152 -16.80 15.85 11.49
N LEU A 153 -15.63 16.42 11.17
CA LEU A 153 -14.93 17.32 12.09
C LEU A 153 -15.79 18.55 12.42
N VAL A 154 -16.42 19.16 11.41
CA VAL A 154 -17.31 20.31 11.60
C VAL A 154 -18.52 19.92 12.44
N GLU A 155 -19.16 18.78 12.18
CA GLU A 155 -20.28 18.28 12.98
C GLU A 155 -19.88 18.09 14.44
N HIS A 156 -18.72 17.49 14.72
CA HIS A 156 -18.21 17.30 16.08
C HIS A 156 -17.99 18.64 16.80
N ILE A 157 -17.45 19.64 16.10
CA ILE A 157 -17.26 20.98 16.63
C ILE A 157 -18.62 21.64 16.96
N LEU A 158 -19.57 21.57 16.02
CA LEU A 158 -20.91 22.14 16.18
C LEU A 158 -21.66 21.50 17.35
N GLU A 159 -21.53 20.19 17.53
CA GLU A 159 -22.17 19.48 18.63
C GLU A 159 -21.59 19.87 19.99
N GLY A 160 -20.27 20.07 20.06
CA GLY A 160 -19.61 20.65 21.23
C GLY A 160 -20.12 22.05 21.56
N PHE A 161 -20.31 22.90 20.54
CA PHE A 161 -20.88 24.24 20.72
C PHE A 161 -22.30 24.21 21.28
N LYS A 162 -23.18 23.32 20.77
CA LYS A 162 -24.55 23.16 21.30
C LYS A 162 -24.56 22.82 22.79
N HIS A 163 -23.61 21.98 23.22
CA HIS A 163 -23.48 21.55 24.61
C HIS A 163 -22.64 22.51 25.48
N LYS A 164 -22.25 23.68 24.96
CA LYS A 164 -21.38 24.66 25.64
C LYS A 164 -20.01 24.08 26.05
N HIS A 165 -19.54 23.06 25.33
CA HIS A 165 -18.21 22.50 25.52
C HIS A 165 -17.16 23.35 24.80
N LYS A 166 -15.94 23.36 25.34
CA LYS A 166 -14.77 23.92 24.63
C LYS A 166 -14.12 22.80 23.82
N THR A 167 -14.16 22.91 22.50
CA THR A 167 -13.54 21.93 21.60
C THR A 167 -12.15 22.40 21.19
N VAL A 168 -11.14 21.53 21.32
CA VAL A 168 -9.76 21.79 20.89
C VAL A 168 -9.39 20.75 19.84
N ALA A 169 -8.83 21.21 18.72
CA ALA A 169 -8.32 20.33 17.68
C ALA A 169 -6.78 20.31 17.72
N VAL A 170 -6.20 19.11 17.69
CA VAL A 170 -4.75 18.89 17.62
C VAL A 170 -4.44 18.15 16.32
N PHE A 171 -3.60 18.74 15.49
CA PHE A 171 -3.20 18.17 14.20
C PHE A 171 -1.79 17.60 14.30
N PHE A 172 -1.62 16.35 13.86
CA PHE A 172 -0.33 15.68 13.76
C PHE A 172 0.01 15.44 12.30
N ASP A 173 1.23 15.77 11.89
CA ASP A 173 1.79 15.41 10.60
C ASP A 173 3.06 14.58 10.81
N ILE A 174 3.13 13.42 10.17
CA ILE A 174 4.25 12.49 10.30
C ILE A 174 5.21 12.72 9.13
N ALA A 175 6.39 13.24 9.43
CA ALA A 175 7.44 13.40 8.44
C ALA A 175 7.84 12.04 7.85
N MET A 176 7.89 11.94 6.52
CA MET A 176 8.34 10.75 5.79
C MET A 176 7.69 9.44 6.26
N ALA A 177 6.38 9.46 6.51
CA ALA A 177 5.65 8.35 7.12
C ALA A 177 5.91 6.97 6.47
N PHE A 178 6.09 6.90 5.15
CA PHE A 178 6.38 5.63 4.45
C PHE A 178 7.82 5.14 4.61
N ASP A 179 8.78 6.06 4.76
CA ASP A 179 10.20 5.73 4.89
C ASP A 179 10.58 5.42 6.34
N MET A 180 9.84 5.96 7.31
CA MET A 180 10.07 5.77 8.75
C MET A 180 9.37 4.55 9.36
N VAL A 181 8.65 3.75 8.57
CA VAL A 181 7.94 2.58 9.12
C VAL A 181 8.93 1.50 9.56
N ALA A 182 8.91 1.16 10.86
CA ALA A 182 9.63 0.02 11.39
C ALA A 182 8.99 -1.30 10.90
N HIS A 183 9.67 -2.01 10.00
CA HIS A 183 9.15 -3.24 9.39
C HIS A 183 8.81 -4.31 10.43
N ALA A 184 9.66 -4.54 11.43
CA ALA A 184 9.38 -5.49 12.51
C ALA A 184 8.10 -5.11 13.28
N GLY A 185 7.96 -3.85 13.67
CA GLY A 185 6.76 -3.36 14.34
C GLY A 185 5.48 -3.48 13.50
N LEU A 186 5.56 -3.22 12.19
CA LEU A 186 4.44 -3.42 11.27
C LEU A 186 4.03 -4.89 11.17
N ILE A 187 5.01 -5.79 10.96
CA ILE A 187 4.77 -7.24 10.89
C ILE A 187 4.17 -7.76 12.19
N TYR A 188 4.71 -7.32 13.34
CA TYR A 188 4.19 -7.64 14.66
C TYR A 188 2.71 -7.26 14.81
N LYS A 189 2.37 -6.02 14.42
CA LYS A 189 1.00 -5.51 14.49
C LYS A 189 0.07 -6.33 13.59
N LEU A 190 0.51 -6.69 12.38
CA LEU A 190 -0.27 -7.52 11.45
C LEU A 190 -0.56 -8.92 12.02
N TYR A 191 0.43 -9.60 12.60
CA TYR A 191 0.22 -10.89 13.25
C TYR A 191 -0.81 -10.82 14.38
N ASN A 192 -0.71 -9.80 15.23
CA ASN A 192 -1.62 -9.63 16.36
C ASN A 192 -3.05 -9.28 15.90
N LEU A 193 -3.20 -8.59 14.77
CA LEU A 193 -4.50 -8.31 14.17
C LEU A 193 -5.12 -9.56 13.56
N GLU A 194 -4.33 -10.41 12.89
CA GLU A 194 -4.82 -11.71 12.42
C GLU A 194 -5.26 -12.62 13.58
N GLU A 195 -4.52 -12.65 14.69
CA GLU A 195 -4.92 -13.41 15.87
C GLU A 195 -6.26 -12.92 16.45
N LYS A 196 -6.49 -11.61 16.51
CA LYS A 196 -7.76 -11.03 16.98
C LYS A 196 -8.93 -11.35 16.06
N VAL A 197 -8.73 -11.22 14.74
CA VAL A 197 -9.75 -11.58 13.74
C VAL A 197 -10.06 -13.08 13.85
N ASN A 198 -9.03 -13.92 13.89
CA ASN A 198 -9.21 -15.37 14.00
C ASN A 198 -9.87 -15.78 15.31
N GLN A 199 -9.52 -15.19 16.46
CA GLN A 199 -10.17 -15.47 17.75
C GLN A 199 -11.66 -15.12 17.75
N SER A 200 -12.07 -14.02 17.09
CA SER A 200 -13.49 -13.71 16.91
C SER A 200 -14.22 -14.71 16.00
N THR A 201 -13.49 -15.41 15.13
CA THR A 201 -14.01 -16.48 14.26
C THR A 201 -13.88 -17.89 14.89
N PHE A 202 -13.00 -18.09 15.87
CA PHE A 202 -12.62 -19.40 16.44
C PHE A 202 -13.42 -19.82 17.69
N ASN A 203 -14.52 -19.15 18.04
CA ASN A 203 -15.50 -19.68 19.01
C ASN A 203 -16.30 -20.89 18.44
N GLY A 204 -15.77 -21.59 17.43
CA GLY A 204 -16.55 -22.50 16.61
C GLY A 204 -15.89 -23.78 16.08
N LEU A 205 -14.57 -24.03 16.19
CA LEU A 205 -13.99 -25.34 15.78
C LEU A 205 -12.59 -25.57 16.37
N THR A 206 -12.26 -26.83 16.67
CA THR A 206 -11.09 -27.28 17.44
C THR A 206 -9.78 -27.37 16.63
N PRO A 207 -8.59 -27.26 17.26
CA PRO A 207 -7.31 -27.22 16.58
C PRO A 207 -6.65 -28.61 16.48
N GLY A 208 -6.17 -28.98 15.29
CA GLY A 208 -5.41 -30.20 15.08
C GLY A 208 -4.38 -30.09 13.96
N ALA A 209 -3.16 -30.53 14.29
CA ALA A 209 -2.02 -30.89 13.44
C ALA A 209 -1.10 -29.76 12.92
N LEU A 210 0.06 -29.66 13.57
CA LEU A 210 1.27 -28.94 13.14
C LEU A 210 2.23 -29.92 12.45
N SER A 211 2.74 -29.56 11.27
CA SER A 211 3.98 -30.12 10.73
C SER A 211 4.80 -29.00 10.08
N ALA A 212 6.09 -28.98 10.38
CA ALA A 212 6.99 -27.86 10.18
C ALA A 212 7.81 -27.99 8.89
N HIS A 213 7.83 -26.95 8.05
CA HIS A 213 8.92 -26.72 7.10
C HIS A 213 9.27 -25.23 6.96
N ARG A 214 10.58 -24.96 7.01
CA ARG A 214 11.27 -23.67 7.11
C ARG A 214 11.36 -22.95 5.75
N CYS A 215 11.16 -21.63 5.72
CA CYS A 215 11.59 -20.76 4.61
C CYS A 215 12.14 -19.42 5.13
N HIS A 216 13.30 -19.03 4.60
CA HIS A 216 13.98 -17.75 4.87
C HIS A 216 13.38 -16.66 3.97
N LEU A 217 12.82 -15.61 4.55
CA LEU A 217 12.37 -14.42 3.82
C LEU A 217 13.50 -13.39 3.80
N GLU A 218 14.36 -13.42 2.79
CA GLU A 218 15.28 -12.30 2.53
C GLU A 218 14.54 -11.22 1.73
N VAL A 219 14.61 -9.97 2.19
CA VAL A 219 14.07 -8.80 1.49
C VAL A 219 15.24 -7.96 0.96
N PRO A 220 15.73 -8.20 -0.28
CA PRO A 220 16.58 -7.24 -0.96
C PRO A 220 15.74 -6.42 -1.94
N THR A 221 15.43 -5.18 -1.58
CA THR A 221 14.96 -4.18 -2.55
C THR A 221 16.16 -3.67 -3.35
N ARG A 222 16.37 -4.17 -4.58
CA ARG A 222 17.33 -3.55 -5.52
C ARG A 222 16.68 -2.37 -6.22
N VAL A 223 17.24 -1.18 -6.01
CA VAL A 223 16.83 0.06 -6.68
C VAL A 223 17.67 0.23 -7.95
N LYS A 224 17.04 0.33 -9.12
CA LYS A 224 17.69 0.81 -10.36
C LYS A 224 17.22 2.24 -10.63
N ALA A 225 18.15 3.18 -10.61
CA ALA A 225 17.87 4.57 -11.00
C ALA A 225 17.67 4.63 -12.52
N CYS A 226 16.56 5.22 -12.97
CA CYS A 226 16.31 5.47 -14.39
C CYS A 226 16.83 6.87 -14.74
N ARG A 227 17.82 6.95 -15.63
CA ARG A 227 18.52 8.20 -15.98
C ARG A 227 17.77 9.06 -17.02
N ASP A 228 16.69 8.56 -17.63
CA ASP A 228 16.19 9.07 -18.91
C ASP A 228 14.77 9.69 -18.91
N SER A 229 14.38 10.46 -17.87
CA SER A 229 13.04 11.09 -17.84
C SER A 229 13.01 12.62 -18.05
N LEU A 230 14.09 13.26 -18.50
CA LEU A 230 14.10 14.74 -18.69
C LEU A 230 13.83 15.25 -20.12
N ARG A 231 13.45 14.41 -21.11
CA ARG A 231 13.35 14.85 -22.53
C ARG A 231 11.96 14.77 -23.20
N ARG A 232 10.84 14.72 -22.46
CA ARG A 232 9.50 14.65 -23.10
C ARG A 232 8.46 15.66 -22.58
N SER A 233 8.88 16.82 -22.10
CA SER A 233 7.96 17.86 -21.61
C SER A 233 7.76 19.08 -22.53
N ASP A 234 8.50 19.22 -23.64
CA ASP A 234 8.60 20.50 -24.36
C ASP A 234 7.88 20.58 -25.72
N LEU A 235 7.00 19.63 -26.07
CA LEU A 235 6.24 19.67 -27.34
C LEU A 235 4.74 19.47 -27.13
N SER A 236 4.12 20.37 -26.36
CA SER A 236 2.68 20.70 -26.48
C SER A 236 2.33 21.96 -25.68
N ARG A 237 2.79 23.14 -26.13
CA ARG A 237 2.18 24.42 -25.77
C ARG A 237 1.84 25.16 -27.06
N SER A 238 0.60 25.02 -27.51
CA SER A 238 -0.01 26.00 -28.42
C SER A 238 -0.34 27.27 -27.63
N PRO A 239 -0.24 28.48 -28.20
CA PRO A 239 -0.31 29.74 -27.46
C PRO A 239 -1.76 30.07 -27.08
N VAL A 240 -1.94 30.49 -25.83
CA VAL A 240 -3.16 31.11 -25.31
C VAL A 240 -3.35 32.46 -26.01
N ARG A 241 -4.50 32.65 -26.67
CA ARG A 241 -4.93 33.97 -27.14
C ARG A 241 -5.41 34.79 -25.94
N GLU A 242 -4.77 35.91 -25.77
CA GLU A 242 -5.08 37.00 -24.85
C GLU A 242 -6.27 37.79 -25.43
N SER A 243 -7.37 37.89 -24.70
CA SER A 243 -8.46 38.82 -25.00
C SER A 243 -8.73 39.66 -23.76
N ARG A 244 -8.48 40.95 -23.95
CA ARG A 244 -8.52 42.05 -22.97
C ARG A 244 -9.96 42.35 -22.54
N ASP A 245 -10.08 42.77 -21.29
CA ASP A 245 -11.21 43.53 -20.76
C ASP A 245 -11.34 44.89 -21.46
N ASP A 246 -12.57 45.26 -21.80
CA ASP A 246 -13.15 46.61 -21.89
C ASP A 246 -14.68 46.32 -21.85
N GLY A 247 -15.48 46.64 -20.84
CA GLY A 247 -15.74 47.93 -20.23
C GLY A 247 -17.25 48.22 -20.35
N ILE A 248 -17.89 48.54 -19.21
CA ILE A 248 -19.33 48.79 -18.93
C ILE A 248 -20.18 47.55 -18.59
#